data_AF-A0A0G2FLL7-F1
#
_entry.id   AF-A0A0G2FLL7-F1
#
_cell.length_a   1.000
_cell.length_b   1.000
_cell.length_c   1.000
_cell.angle_alpha   90.00
_cell.angle_beta   90.00
_cell.angle_gamma   90.00
#
_symmetry.space_group_name_H-M   'P 1'
#
loop_
_entity.id
_entity.type
_entity.pdbx_description
1 polymer ?
#
loop_
_entity_poly.entity_id
_entity_poly.type
_entity_poly.pdbx_seq_one_letter_code
_entity_poly.pdbx_strand_id
1 'polypeptide(L)'
;MVPNVRLGLVLLASAITAQACTYCQCNFQDSSHCCVYSDAAVGNQDCAAICANAHRADGVSNDDGTAGTACNAGGKYKCISFITAQGRTPCYKQ
;
A
#
# COMPACT_ATOMS: atom_id res chain seq x y z
N MET A 1 45.05 -24.86 -9.40
CA MET A 1 43.68 -25.41 -9.40
C MET A 1 42.92 -24.72 -8.25
N VAL A 2 41.89 -23.92 -8.61
CA VAL A 2 40.80 -23.32 -7.77
C VAL A 2 41.28 -22.28 -6.69
N PRO A 3 40.58 -21.15 -6.40
CA PRO A 3 39.16 -20.85 -6.62
C PRO A 3 38.85 -19.50 -7.27
N ASN A 4 38.11 -19.50 -8.38
CA ASN A 4 37.41 -18.31 -8.84
C ASN A 4 36.02 -18.29 -8.20
N VAL A 5 35.94 -17.72 -7.01
CA VAL A 5 34.70 -17.31 -6.35
C VAL A 5 33.97 -16.33 -7.29
N ARG A 6 33.02 -16.83 -8.08
CA ARG A 6 32.12 -15.98 -8.87
C ARG A 6 31.01 -15.51 -7.93
N LEU A 7 31.36 -14.42 -7.24
CA LEU A 7 30.55 -13.36 -6.65
C LEU A 7 29.04 -13.56 -6.78
N GLY A 8 28.40 -13.72 -5.62
CA GLY A 8 26.97 -13.96 -5.47
C GLY A 8 26.07 -12.89 -6.09
N LEU A 9 24.90 -13.35 -6.54
CA LEU A 9 23.79 -12.54 -6.99
C LEU A 9 23.44 -11.51 -5.89
N VAL A 10 23.60 -10.24 -6.22
CA VAL A 10 23.22 -9.11 -5.36
C VAL A 10 21.70 -9.19 -5.15
N LEU A 11 21.26 -9.58 -3.95
CA LEU A 11 19.91 -9.35 -3.50
C LEU A 11 19.73 -7.84 -3.37
N LEU A 12 19.05 -7.22 -4.34
CA LEU A 12 18.48 -5.89 -4.15
C LEU A 12 17.41 -6.02 -3.06
N ALA A 13 17.84 -5.91 -1.80
CA ALA A 13 16.95 -5.61 -0.70
C ALA A 13 16.38 -4.23 -1.00
N SER A 14 15.23 -4.19 -1.67
CA SER A 14 14.37 -3.01 -1.71
C SER A 14 13.99 -2.72 -0.27
N ALA A 15 14.78 -1.85 0.37
CA ALA A 15 14.39 -1.20 1.61
C ALA A 15 13.09 -0.46 1.30
N ILE A 16 11.97 -1.04 1.72
CA ILE A 16 10.69 -0.35 1.79
C ILE A 16 10.88 0.64 2.94
N THR A 17 11.53 1.76 2.66
CA THR A 17 11.50 2.91 3.57
C THR A 17 10.03 3.24 3.71
N ALA A 18 9.50 3.17 4.94
CA ALA A 18 8.17 3.66 5.27
C ALA A 18 8.16 5.18 5.00
N GLN A 19 7.92 5.55 3.75
CA GLN A 19 7.81 6.95 3.34
C GLN A 19 6.51 7.47 3.92
N ALA A 20 6.63 8.43 4.84
CA ALA A 20 5.50 9.15 5.40
C ALA A 20 4.89 10.03 4.30
N CYS A 21 3.81 9.55 3.69
CA CYS A 21 3.20 10.18 2.53
C CYS A 21 1.77 10.57 2.85
N THR A 22 1.42 11.81 2.51
CA THR A 22 0.09 12.35 2.81
C THR A 22 -1.03 11.63 2.04
N TYR A 23 -0.69 11.04 0.89
CA TYR A 23 -1.60 10.22 0.09
C TYR A 23 -0.99 8.85 -0.17
N CYS A 24 -1.63 7.82 0.36
CA CYS A 24 -1.22 6.44 0.18
C CYS A 24 -2.12 5.79 -0.88
N GLN A 25 -1.49 5.21 -1.90
CA GLN A 25 -2.13 4.35 -2.87
C GLN A 25 -1.89 2.90 -2.45
N CYS A 26 -2.90 2.24 -1.88
CA CYS A 26 -2.78 0.84 -1.46
C CYS A 26 -3.06 -0.08 -2.65
N ASN A 27 -2.21 -1.10 -2.82
CA ASN A 27 -2.28 -2.02 -3.93
C ASN A 27 -3.19 -3.21 -3.64
N PHE A 28 -3.94 -3.62 -4.64
CA PHE A 28 -4.60 -4.91 -4.68
C PHE A 28 -3.69 -6.00 -5.25
N GLN A 29 -4.07 -7.26 -5.04
CA GLN A 29 -3.42 -8.43 -5.66
C GLN A 29 -3.54 -8.40 -7.19
N ASP A 30 -4.63 -7.86 -7.74
CA ASP A 30 -4.88 -7.75 -9.18
C ASP A 30 -4.20 -6.52 -9.83
N SER A 31 -3.36 -5.80 -9.10
CA SER A 31 -2.70 -4.54 -9.52
C SER A 31 -3.59 -3.30 -9.59
N SER A 32 -4.89 -3.41 -9.28
CA SER A 32 -5.73 -2.24 -8.96
C SER A 32 -5.19 -1.50 -7.72
N HIS A 33 -5.75 -0.31 -7.45
CA HIS A 33 -5.40 0.47 -6.27
C HIS A 33 -6.56 1.29 -5.71
N CYS A 34 -6.55 1.47 -4.40
CA CYS A 34 -7.45 2.32 -3.62
C CYS A 34 -6.59 3.44 -2.98
N CYS A 35 -7.15 4.62 -2.75
CA CYS A 35 -6.40 5.75 -2.20
C CYS A 35 -6.94 6.18 -0.84
N VAL A 36 -6.03 6.34 0.12
CA VAL A 36 -6.34 6.84 1.46
C VAL A 36 -5.53 8.09 1.73
N TYR A 37 -6.23 9.09 2.27
CA TYR A 37 -5.61 10.32 2.76
C TYR A 37 -5.07 10.04 4.16
N SER A 38 -3.74 9.99 4.27
CA SER A 38 -3.02 9.80 5.52
C SER A 38 -2.48 11.16 5.96
N ASP A 39 -3.35 11.95 6.57
CA ASP A 39 -2.97 13.23 7.17
C ASP A 39 -2.63 13.05 8.65
N ALA A 40 -1.88 14.00 9.20
CA ALA A 40 -1.52 14.02 10.61
C ALA A 40 -2.75 13.96 11.54
N ALA A 41 -3.91 14.48 11.12
CA ALA A 41 -5.15 14.39 11.91
C ALA A 41 -5.84 13.01 11.84
N VAL A 42 -5.54 12.19 10.83
CA VAL A 42 -6.05 10.79 10.72
C VAL A 42 -5.21 9.83 11.58
N GLY A 43 -4.02 10.27 12.02
CA GLY A 43 -3.12 9.44 12.79
C GLY A 43 -2.42 8.45 11.86
N ASN A 44 -1.10 8.44 11.98
CA ASN A 44 -0.20 7.52 11.30
C ASN A 44 0.02 7.82 9.80
N GLN A 45 1.07 8.60 9.52
CA GLN A 45 1.67 8.71 8.18
C GLN A 45 2.30 7.40 7.66
N ASP A 46 2.05 6.29 8.35
CA ASP A 46 2.55 4.97 7.98
C ASP A 46 1.57 4.32 6.98
N CYS A 47 1.76 4.65 5.70
CA CYS A 47 1.00 4.05 4.61
C CYS A 47 1.08 2.51 4.62
N ALA A 48 2.17 1.92 5.15
CA ALA A 48 2.29 0.47 5.25
C ALA A 48 1.22 -0.12 6.20
N ALA A 49 1.08 0.43 7.40
CA ALA A 49 0.09 0.02 8.38
C ALA A 49 -1.35 0.29 7.89
N ILE A 50 -1.59 1.44 7.28
CA ILE A 50 -2.92 1.76 6.73
C ILE A 50 -3.26 0.78 5.61
N CYS A 51 -2.34 0.59 4.66
CA CYS A 51 -2.57 -0.31 3.54
C CYS A 51 -2.57 -1.78 3.96
N ALA A 52 -2.03 -2.16 5.11
CA ALA A 52 -2.09 -3.55 5.61
C ALA A 52 -3.53 -3.99 5.95
N ASN A 53 -4.44 -3.04 6.18
CA ASN A 53 -5.83 -3.32 6.52
C ASN A 53 -6.82 -2.47 5.67
N ALA A 54 -6.35 -1.90 4.56
CA ALA A 54 -7.18 -1.05 3.71
C ALA A 54 -8.22 -1.86 2.94
N HIS A 55 -9.43 -1.29 2.84
CA HIS A 55 -10.53 -1.80 2.04
C HIS A 55 -11.03 -0.69 1.12
N ARG A 56 -11.30 -0.99 -0.14
CA ARG A 56 -11.81 -0.01 -1.11
C ARG A 56 -13.28 0.29 -0.85
N ALA A 57 -13.65 1.56 -0.90
CA ALA A 57 -15.03 2.01 -0.77
C ALA A 57 -15.82 1.81 -2.07
N ASP A 58 -16.07 0.55 -2.42
CA ASP A 58 -16.83 0.12 -3.60
C ASP A 58 -18.24 -0.40 -3.28
N GLY A 59 -18.66 -0.35 -2.02
CA GLY A 59 -20.00 -0.77 -1.59
C GLY A 59 -20.20 -2.29 -1.54
N VAL A 60 -19.13 -3.06 -1.69
CA VAL A 60 -19.14 -4.51 -1.44
C VAL A 60 -19.23 -4.75 0.07
N SER A 61 -20.02 -5.73 0.49
CA SER A 61 -19.99 -6.24 1.87
C SER A 61 -19.47 -7.67 1.83
N ASN A 62 -18.48 -7.97 2.65
CA ASN A 62 -17.89 -9.30 2.76
C ASN A 62 -18.62 -10.14 3.82
N ASP A 63 -18.56 -11.46 3.70
CA ASP A 63 -19.17 -12.41 4.66
C ASP A 63 -18.63 -12.30 6.10
N ASP A 64 -17.43 -11.74 6.28
CA ASP A 64 -16.82 -11.48 7.58
C ASP A 64 -17.33 -10.18 8.25
N GLY A 65 -18.26 -9.48 7.60
CA GLY A 65 -18.84 -8.23 8.08
C GLY A 65 -18.03 -6.97 7.76
N THR A 66 -16.91 -7.11 7.05
CA THR A 66 -16.13 -5.95 6.59
C THR A 66 -16.77 -5.31 5.36
N ALA A 67 -16.65 -3.98 5.27
CA ALA A 67 -17.09 -3.23 4.09
C ALA A 67 -15.92 -3.01 3.13
N GLY A 68 -16.19 -3.23 1.85
CA GLY A 68 -15.29 -2.94 0.74
C GLY A 68 -14.40 -4.11 0.33
N THR A 69 -13.95 -4.10 -0.92
CA THR A 69 -12.94 -5.08 -1.36
C THR A 69 -11.59 -4.83 -0.68
N ALA A 70 -11.02 -5.86 -0.07
CA ALA A 70 -9.70 -5.77 0.57
C ALA A 70 -8.61 -5.34 -0.42
N CYS A 71 -7.90 -4.26 -0.11
CA CYS A 71 -6.82 -3.69 -0.90
C CYS A 71 -5.49 -3.66 -0.14
N ASN A 72 -5.24 -4.77 0.56
CA ASN A 72 -4.15 -4.96 1.47
C ASN A 72 -3.14 -5.99 0.97
N ALA A 73 -2.56 -5.79 -0.23
CA ALA A 73 -1.58 -6.70 -0.84
C ALA A 73 -0.27 -6.82 -0.03
N GLY A 74 -0.33 -7.35 1.19
CA GLY A 74 0.74 -7.38 2.19
C GLY A 74 1.15 -5.99 2.69
N GLY A 75 0.25 -5.00 2.67
CA GLY A 75 0.59 -3.61 3.00
C GLY A 75 1.41 -2.90 1.92
N LYS A 76 1.47 -3.43 0.69
CA LYS A 76 2.12 -2.74 -0.43
C LYS A 76 1.39 -1.45 -0.76
N TYR A 77 2.15 -0.38 -0.90
CA TYR A 77 1.63 0.94 -1.22
C TYR A 77 2.56 1.72 -2.13
N LYS A 78 2.02 2.79 -2.73
CA LYS A 78 2.78 3.84 -3.41
C LYS A 78 2.40 5.19 -2.83
N CYS A 79 3.40 6.04 -2.66
CA CYS A 79 3.16 7.45 -2.39
C CYS A 79 2.70 8.14 -3.66
N ILE A 80 1.58 8.85 -3.58
CA ILE A 80 1.05 9.62 -4.70
C ILE A 80 0.88 11.09 -4.31
N SER A 81 0.76 11.95 -5.30
CA SER A 81 0.43 13.36 -5.07
C SER A 81 -1.08 13.54 -4.91
N PHE A 82 -1.50 14.68 -4.34
CA PHE A 82 -2.91 15.08 -4.30
C PHE A 82 -3.57 15.06 -5.68
N ILE A 83 -2.86 15.54 -6.71
CA ILE A 83 -3.36 15.58 -8.08
C ILE A 83 -3.65 14.15 -8.58
N THR A 84 -2.76 13.21 -8.28
CA THR A 84 -2.93 11.80 -8.65
C THR A 84 -4.03 11.10 -7.83
N ALA A 85 -4.29 11.58 -6.60
CA ALA A 85 -5.36 11.07 -5.75
C ALA A 85 -6.74 11.56 -6.21
N GLN A 86 -6.82 12.76 -6.81
CA GLN A 86 -8.06 13.28 -7.37
C GLN A 86 -8.57 12.34 -8.49
N GLY A 87 -9.76 11.76 -8.27
CA GLY A 87 -10.38 10.82 -9.21
C GLY A 87 -10.03 9.35 -8.97
N ARG A 88 -9.28 9.01 -7.92
CA ARG A 88 -9.08 7.61 -7.49
C ARG A 88 -10.18 7.18 -6.52
N THR A 89 -10.54 5.91 -6.55
CA THR A 89 -11.49 5.34 -5.59
C THR A 89 -10.92 5.41 -4.17
N PRO A 90 -11.65 5.97 -3.20
CA PRO A 90 -11.17 6.06 -1.83
C PRO A 90 -11.13 4.68 -1.15
N CYS A 91 -10.26 4.52 -0.15
CA CYS A 91 -10.39 3.47 0.84
C CYS A 91 -11.41 3.88 1.91
N TYR A 92 -12.03 2.89 2.56
CA TYR A 92 -12.62 3.12 3.87
C TYR A 92 -11.53 3.59 4.82
N LYS A 93 -11.82 4.68 5.54
CA LYS A 93 -10.97 5.15 6.63
C LYS A 93 -11.10 4.15 7.77
N GLN A 94 -9.95 3.69 8.29
CA GLN A 94 -9.91 2.85 9.48
C GLN A 94 -10.14 3.66 10.74
#